data_AF-A0A5S3XJC2-F1
#
_entry.id   AF-A0A5S3XJC2-F1
#
_cell.length_a   1.000
_cell.length_b   1.000
_cell.length_c   1.000
_cell.angle_alpha   90.00
_cell.angle_beta   90.00
_cell.angle_gamma   90.00
#
_symmetry.space_group_name_H-M   'P 1'
#
loop_
_entity.id
_entity.type
_entity.pdbx_description
1 polymer ?
#
loop_
_entity_poly.entity_id
_entity_poly.type
_entity_poly.pdbx_seq_one_letter_code
_entity_poly.pdbx_strand_id
1 'polypeptide(L)'
;MSCYYNEIQGMCIEGNFWQVNPVTGANWTAESAAEYIASYEPKEIDQLQVNKGEAVERIKAAVAKRLTSTFWRVERAQERLELAKLGSNDALIVAATETLQSELLMREKLREASNLAELDVADITDINELNLFNFIPEEYMG
;
A
#
# COMPACT_ATOMS: atom_id res chain seq x y z
N MET A 1 21.28 -13.88 -5.21
CA MET A 1 21.60 -13.56 -3.80
C MET A 1 22.83 -14.37 -3.42
N SER A 2 23.95 -13.73 -3.07
CA SER A 2 25.22 -14.41 -2.82
C SER A 2 25.44 -14.64 -1.32
N CYS A 3 25.53 -15.90 -0.91
CA CYS A 3 25.95 -16.31 0.42
C CYS A 3 27.47 -16.54 0.38
N TYR A 4 28.26 -15.72 1.09
CA TYR A 4 29.73 -15.85 1.08
C TYR A 4 30.37 -15.36 2.38
N TYR A 5 31.53 -15.91 2.71
CA TYR A 5 32.26 -15.57 3.93
C TYR A 5 33.34 -14.51 3.69
N ASN A 6 33.45 -13.54 4.59
CA ASN A 6 34.51 -12.55 4.63
C ASN A 6 35.14 -12.54 6.03
N GLU A 7 36.46 -12.71 6.14
CA GLU A 7 37.16 -12.81 7.43
C GLU A 7 37.07 -11.54 8.30
N ILE A 8 36.86 -10.36 7.69
CA ILE A 8 36.78 -9.07 8.38
C ILE A 8 35.33 -8.74 8.75
N GLN A 9 34.39 -9.02 7.86
CA GLN A 9 32.99 -8.60 7.98
C GLN A 9 32.04 -9.71 8.46
N GLY A 10 32.52 -10.96 8.52
CA GLY A 10 31.72 -12.13 8.85
C GLY A 10 31.01 -12.71 7.63
N MET A 11 29.87 -13.35 7.87
CA MET A 11 29.11 -14.07 6.85
C MET A 11 28.12 -13.14 6.14
N CYS A 12 28.18 -13.05 4.82
CA CYS A 12 27.18 -12.36 4.02
C CYS A 12 26.04 -13.33 3.68
N ILE A 13 24.82 -13.00 4.12
CA ILE A 13 23.60 -13.76 3.87
C ILE A 13 22.57 -12.77 3.32
N GLU A 14 22.11 -13.02 2.09
CA GLU A 14 21.12 -12.15 1.41
C GLU A 14 21.54 -10.67 1.31
N GLY A 15 22.85 -10.40 1.21
CA GLY A 15 23.39 -9.04 1.12
C GLY A 15 23.61 -8.34 2.47
N ASN A 16 23.29 -9.00 3.58
CA ASN A 16 23.54 -8.50 4.93
C ASN A 16 24.70 -9.26 5.59
N PHE A 17 25.57 -8.54 6.29
CA PHE A 17 26.69 -9.15 7.02
C PHE A 17 26.30 -9.51 8.45
N TRP A 18 26.63 -10.74 8.83
CA TRP A 18 26.42 -11.30 10.16
C TRP A 18 27.75 -11.68 10.76
N GLN A 19 28.08 -11.11 11.93
CA GLN A 19 29.32 -11.44 12.66
C GLN A 19 29.22 -12.75 13.44
N VAL A 20 27.99 -13.18 13.74
CA VAL A 20 27.68 -14.42 14.44
C VAL A 20 26.70 -15.25 13.63
N ASN A 21 26.75 -16.56 13.80
CA ASN A 21 25.84 -17.48 13.15
C ASN A 21 24.42 -17.30 13.69
N PRO A 22 23.42 -16.96 12.86
CA PRO A 22 22.06 -16.68 13.31
C PRO A 22 21.33 -17.93 13.81
N VAL A 23 21.79 -19.13 13.44
CA VAL A 23 21.19 -20.41 13.85
C VAL A 23 21.79 -20.92 15.16
N THR A 24 23.11 -20.83 15.31
CA THR A 24 23.83 -21.41 16.46
C THR A 24 24.25 -20.39 17.51
N GLY A 25 24.25 -19.09 17.18
CA GLY A 25 24.71 -18.00 18.05
C GLY A 25 26.23 -17.93 18.25
N ALA A 26 27.00 -18.80 17.60
CA ALA A 26 28.46 -18.85 17.69
C ALA A 26 29.14 -17.88 16.69
N ASN A 27 30.39 -17.49 16.97
CA ASN A 27 31.19 -16.75 16.00
C ASN A 27 31.45 -17.60 14.76
N TRP A 28 31.48 -16.96 13.59
CA TRP A 28 31.83 -17.64 12.35
C TRP A 28 33.28 -18.11 12.33
N THR A 29 33.46 -19.34 11.89
CA THR A 29 34.76 -19.92 11.52
C THR A 29 34.71 -20.28 10.03
N ALA A 30 35.87 -20.42 9.38
CA ALA A 30 35.91 -20.80 7.97
C ALA A 30 35.15 -22.13 7.71
N GLU A 31 35.23 -23.08 8.65
CA GLU A 31 34.52 -24.36 8.59
C GLU A 31 33.00 -24.19 8.76
N SER A 32 32.55 -23.49 9.81
CA SER A 32 31.11 -23.30 10.06
C SER A 32 30.43 -22.41 9.01
N ALA A 33 31.17 -21.47 8.41
CA ALA A 33 30.69 -20.67 7.29
C ALA A 33 30.57 -21.53 6.02
N ALA A 34 31.55 -22.39 5.73
CA ALA A 34 31.48 -23.30 4.59
C ALA A 34 30.31 -24.30 4.70
N GLU A 35 30.08 -24.86 5.88
CA GLU A 35 28.93 -25.73 6.17
C GLU A 35 27.59 -24.99 6.01
N TYR A 36 27.53 -23.74 6.48
CA TYR A 36 26.33 -22.91 6.30
C TYR A 36 26.08 -22.61 4.82
N ILE A 37 27.10 -22.22 4.05
CA ILE A 37 26.96 -21.98 2.60
C ILE A 37 26.48 -23.24 1.88
N ALA A 38 27.03 -24.41 2.22
CA ALA A 38 26.68 -25.67 1.59
C ALA A 38 25.24 -26.12 1.90
N SER A 39 24.69 -25.72 3.04
CA SER A 39 23.32 -26.03 3.49
C SER A 39 22.33 -24.88 3.30
N TYR A 40 22.79 -23.72 2.82
CA TYR A 40 21.97 -22.54 2.65
C TYR A 40 21.08 -22.68 1.41
N GLU A 41 19.78 -22.87 1.65
CA GLU A 41 18.75 -22.74 0.65
C GLU A 41 18.22 -21.30 0.70
N PRO A 42 18.37 -20.51 -0.39
CA PRO A 42 17.78 -19.19 -0.46
C PRO A 42 16.28 -19.29 -0.23
N LYS A 43 15.72 -18.46 0.66
CA LYS A 43 14.28 -18.39 0.80
C LYS A 43 13.72 -17.89 -0.54
N GLU A 44 12.89 -18.69 -1.19
CA GLU A 44 12.23 -18.27 -2.41
C GLU A 44 11.34 -17.08 -2.06
N ILE A 45 11.66 -15.92 -2.63
CA ILE A 45 10.83 -14.73 -2.48
C ILE A 45 9.63 -14.96 -3.39
N ASP A 46 8.44 -14.99 -2.81
CA ASP A 46 7.20 -14.97 -3.57
C ASP A 46 7.05 -13.59 -4.23
N GLN A 47 7.62 -13.46 -5.43
CA GLN A 47 7.63 -12.22 -6.18
C GLN A 47 6.21 -11.74 -6.51
N LEU A 48 5.25 -12.66 -6.64
CA LEU A 48 3.85 -12.31 -6.86
C LEU A 48 3.30 -11.58 -5.63
N GLN A 49 3.55 -12.09 -4.42
CA GLN A 49 3.11 -11.45 -3.18
C GLN A 49 3.77 -10.08 -2.96
N VAL A 50 5.05 -9.94 -3.27
CA VAL A 50 5.75 -8.64 -3.21
C VAL A 50 5.07 -7.65 -4.16
N ASN A 51 4.85 -8.03 -5.42
CA ASN A 51 4.24 -7.17 -6.42
C ASN A 51 2.78 -6.81 -6.06
N LYS A 52 2.03 -7.72 -5.41
CA LYS A 52 0.68 -7.44 -4.92
C LYS A 52 0.71 -6.35 -3.86
N GLY A 53 1.65 -6.43 -2.92
CA GLY A 53 1.87 -5.39 -1.92
C GLY A 53 2.13 -4.03 -2.55
N GLU A 54 3.02 -3.96 -3.55
CA GLU A 54 3.30 -2.71 -4.28
C GLU A 54 2.09 -2.19 -5.06
N ALA A 55 1.28 -3.07 -5.66
CA ALA A 55 0.03 -2.69 -6.33
C ALA A 55 -0.98 -2.08 -5.35
N VAL A 56 -1.16 -2.70 -4.18
CA VAL A 56 -2.03 -2.19 -3.10
C VAL A 56 -1.56 -0.81 -2.63
N GLU A 57 -0.26 -0.62 -2.42
CA GLU A 57 0.29 0.69 -2.03
C GLU A 57 0.04 1.77 -3.10
N ARG A 58 0.16 1.42 -4.39
CA ARG A 58 -0.16 2.34 -5.50
C ARG A 58 -1.64 2.72 -5.51
N ILE A 59 -2.56 1.77 -5.29
CA ILE A 59 -4.00 2.02 -5.17
C ILE A 59 -4.26 3.03 -4.04
N LYS A 60 -3.76 2.74 -2.84
CA LYS A 60 -3.93 3.60 -1.66
C LYS A 60 -3.37 4.99 -1.86
N ALA A 61 -2.18 5.10 -2.44
CA ALA A 61 -1.56 6.38 -2.75
C ALA A 61 -2.39 7.20 -3.75
N ALA A 62 -2.95 6.56 -4.79
CA ALA A 62 -3.81 7.22 -5.77
C ALA A 62 -5.10 7.76 -5.13
N VAL A 63 -5.78 6.94 -4.31
CA VAL A 63 -7.00 7.35 -3.60
C VAL A 63 -6.70 8.45 -2.58
N ALA A 64 -5.63 8.32 -1.79
CA ALA A 64 -5.23 9.34 -0.83
C ALA A 64 -4.98 10.68 -1.52
N LYS A 65 -4.21 10.69 -2.62
CA LYS A 65 -3.97 11.89 -3.43
C LYS A 65 -5.27 12.53 -3.90
N ARG A 66 -6.22 11.72 -4.38
CA ARG A 66 -7.52 12.20 -4.85
C ARG A 66 -8.33 12.80 -3.71
N LEU A 67 -8.48 12.10 -2.59
CA LEU A 67 -9.20 12.56 -1.40
C LEU A 67 -8.63 13.83 -0.80
N THR A 68 -7.30 13.99 -0.81
CA THR A 68 -6.64 15.22 -0.39
C THR A 68 -6.92 16.36 -1.36
N SER A 69 -6.82 16.12 -2.66
CA SER A 69 -7.06 17.15 -3.69
C SER A 69 -8.49 17.69 -3.72
N THR A 70 -9.47 16.90 -3.23
CA THR A 70 -10.88 17.27 -3.18
C THR A 70 -11.35 17.66 -1.77
N PHE A 71 -10.48 17.64 -0.77
CA PHE A 71 -10.86 17.92 0.63
C PHE A 71 -11.50 19.31 0.80
N TRP A 72 -10.94 20.32 0.13
CA TRP A 72 -11.46 21.69 0.14
C TRP A 72 -12.93 21.80 -0.31
N ARG A 73 -13.43 20.86 -1.13
CA ARG A 73 -14.84 20.86 -1.56
C ARG A 73 -15.77 20.55 -0.41
N VAL A 74 -15.38 19.61 0.45
CA VAL A 74 -16.12 19.26 1.68
C VAL A 74 -16.10 20.45 2.63
N GLU A 75 -14.94 21.05 2.87
CA GLU A 75 -14.82 22.23 3.74
C GLU A 75 -15.74 23.36 3.25
N ARG A 76 -15.69 23.65 1.95
CA ARG A 76 -16.55 24.67 1.34
C ARG A 76 -18.04 24.34 1.42
N ALA A 77 -18.41 23.07 1.28
CA ALA A 77 -19.81 22.64 1.43
C ALA A 77 -20.30 22.78 2.88
N GLN A 78 -19.43 22.46 3.85
CA GLN A 78 -19.70 22.66 5.28
C GLN A 78 -19.85 24.15 5.62
N GLU A 79 -18.94 25.00 5.15
CA GLU A 79 -19.03 26.46 5.35
C GLU A 79 -20.35 27.03 4.83
N ARG A 80 -20.78 26.61 3.62
CA ARG A 80 -22.05 27.04 3.04
C ARG A 80 -23.26 26.61 3.87
N LEU A 81 -23.22 25.40 4.42
CA LEU A 81 -24.28 24.91 5.30
C LEU A 81 -24.35 25.74 6.58
N GLU A 82 -23.22 26.04 7.20
CA GLU A 82 -23.19 26.86 8.42
C GLU A 82 -23.65 28.30 8.16
N LEU A 83 -23.29 28.89 7.02
CA LEU A 83 -23.79 30.21 6.61
C LEU A 83 -25.31 30.19 6.38
N ALA A 84 -25.85 29.14 5.76
CA ALA A 84 -27.29 29.00 5.55
C ALA A 84 -28.05 28.86 6.87
N LYS A 85 -27.51 28.10 7.82
CA LYS A 85 -28.04 27.96 9.19
C LYS A 85 -28.02 29.28 9.95
N LEU A 86 -26.92 30.04 9.86
CA LEU A 86 -26.80 31.34 10.51
C LEU A 86 -27.84 32.35 9.99
N GLY A 87 -28.14 32.29 8.70
CA GLY A 87 -29.18 33.11 8.07
C GLY A 87 -30.61 32.60 8.27
N SER A 88 -30.81 31.46 8.94
CA SER A 88 -32.10 30.80 9.15
C SER A 88 -32.94 30.65 7.88
N ASN A 89 -32.28 30.36 6.75
CA ASN A 89 -32.94 30.22 5.46
C ASN A 89 -33.10 28.74 5.10
N ASP A 90 -34.28 28.18 5.37
CA ASP A 90 -34.57 26.75 5.21
C ASP A 90 -34.28 26.23 3.79
N ALA A 91 -34.60 27.01 2.75
CA ALA A 91 -34.34 26.62 1.37
C ALA A 91 -32.83 26.50 1.08
N LEU A 92 -32.03 27.42 1.61
CA LEU A 92 -30.57 27.35 1.49
C LEU A 92 -29.97 26.23 2.34
N ILE A 93 -30.55 25.94 3.51
CA ILE A 93 -30.10 24.85 4.37
C ILE A 93 -30.28 23.51 3.65
N VAL A 94 -31.44 23.27 3.02
CA VAL A 94 -31.70 22.04 2.26
C VAL A 94 -30.70 21.89 1.12
N ALA A 95 -30.55 22.90 0.26
CA ALA A 95 -29.63 22.85 -0.87
C ALA A 95 -28.15 22.67 -0.45
N ALA A 96 -27.71 23.33 0.62
CA ALA A 96 -26.36 23.18 1.14
C ALA A 96 -26.12 21.78 1.74
N THR A 97 -27.15 21.20 2.38
CA THR A 97 -27.10 19.84 2.92
C THR A 97 -26.97 18.80 1.81
N GLU A 98 -27.77 18.91 0.75
CA GLU A 98 -27.69 18.02 -0.42
C GLU A 98 -26.31 18.10 -1.08
N THR A 99 -25.76 19.31 -1.20
CA THR A 99 -24.40 19.51 -1.72
C THR A 99 -23.36 18.81 -0.85
N LEU A 100 -23.40 19.00 0.47
CA LEU A 100 -22.48 18.34 1.39
C LEU A 100 -22.61 16.81 1.32
N GLN A 101 -23.83 16.28 1.28
CA GLN A 101 -24.07 14.84 1.13
C GLN A 101 -23.48 14.30 -0.16
N SER A 102 -23.60 15.02 -1.28
CA SER A 102 -23.04 14.60 -2.56
C SER A 102 -21.51 14.49 -2.54
N GLU A 103 -20.83 15.45 -1.91
CA GLU A 103 -19.36 15.44 -1.76
C GLU A 103 -18.90 14.32 -0.81
N LEU A 104 -19.64 14.05 0.27
CA LEU A 104 -19.36 12.94 1.19
C LEU A 104 -19.58 11.58 0.51
N LEU A 105 -20.65 11.43 -0.27
CA LEU A 105 -20.93 10.21 -1.02
C LEU A 105 -19.81 9.94 -2.04
N MET A 106 -19.34 10.96 -2.75
CA MET A 106 -18.23 10.83 -3.70
C MET A 106 -16.95 10.34 -3.00
N ARG A 107 -16.68 10.81 -1.77
CA ARG A 107 -15.54 10.34 -0.98
C ARG A 107 -15.68 8.90 -0.55
N GLU A 108 -16.89 8.46 -0.23
CA GLU A 108 -17.13 7.07 0.13
C GLU A 108 -16.98 6.15 -1.09
N LYS A 109 -17.55 6.53 -2.24
CA LYS A 109 -17.33 5.82 -3.51
C LYS A 109 -15.85 5.64 -3.85
N LEU A 110 -15.00 6.64 -3.59
CA LEU A 110 -13.55 6.52 -3.78
C LEU A 110 -12.89 5.51 -2.83
N ARG A 111 -13.38 5.39 -1.58
CA ARG A 111 -12.89 4.38 -0.65
C ARG A 111 -13.35 2.98 -1.05
N GLU A 112 -14.62 2.84 -1.42
CA GLU A 112 -15.17 1.58 -1.92
C GLU A 112 -14.43 1.12 -3.18
N ALA A 113 -14.11 2.04 -4.10
CA ALA A 113 -13.28 1.76 -5.26
C ALA A 113 -11.88 1.23 -4.90
N SER A 114 -11.24 1.79 -3.86
CA SER A 114 -9.97 1.26 -3.32
C SER A 114 -10.14 -0.19 -2.86
N ASN A 115 -11.17 -0.45 -2.05
CA ASN A 115 -11.40 -1.76 -1.47
C ASN A 115 -11.65 -2.82 -2.55
N LEU A 116 -12.44 -2.49 -3.57
CA LEU A 116 -12.70 -3.38 -4.69
C LEU A 116 -11.43 -3.67 -5.50
N ALA A 117 -10.63 -2.64 -5.81
CA ALA A 117 -9.36 -2.82 -6.50
C ALA A 117 -8.34 -3.65 -5.69
N GLU A 118 -8.33 -3.50 -4.37
CA GLU A 118 -7.49 -4.32 -3.48
C GLU A 118 -7.91 -5.79 -3.49
N LEU A 119 -9.22 -6.08 -3.60
CA LEU A 119 -9.73 -7.45 -3.75
C LEU A 119 -9.34 -8.04 -5.11
N ASP A 120 -9.49 -7.28 -6.20
CA ASP A 120 -9.09 -7.74 -7.54
C ASP A 120 -7.59 -8.09 -7.56
N VAL A 121 -6.74 -7.25 -6.98
CA VAL A 121 -5.29 -7.54 -6.84
C VAL A 121 -5.04 -8.80 -6.01
N ALA A 122 -5.84 -9.05 -4.98
CA ALA A 122 -5.72 -10.26 -4.17
C ALA A 122 -6.03 -11.53 -4.97
N ASP A 123 -6.98 -11.46 -5.91
CA ASP A 123 -7.43 -12.58 -6.73
C ASP A 123 -6.51 -12.88 -7.94
N ILE A 124 -5.68 -11.93 -8.36
CA ILE A 124 -4.71 -12.15 -9.46
C ILE A 124 -3.71 -13.26 -9.09
N THR A 125 -3.56 -14.26 -9.95
CA THR A 125 -2.63 -15.39 -9.72
C THR A 125 -1.43 -15.39 -10.67
N ASP A 126 -1.52 -14.65 -11.78
CA ASP A 126 -0.44 -14.50 -12.75
C ASP A 126 0.30 -13.17 -12.56
N ILE A 127 1.63 -13.25 -12.55
CA ILE A 127 2.49 -12.07 -12.44
C ILE A 127 2.37 -11.14 -13.65
N ASN A 128 2.09 -11.68 -14.85
CA ASN A 128 1.92 -10.83 -16.03
C ASN A 128 0.62 -10.03 -15.98
N GLU A 129 -0.46 -10.67 -15.52
CA GLU A 129 -1.74 -10.01 -15.26
C GLU A 129 -1.57 -8.89 -14.21
N LEU A 130 -0.86 -9.18 -13.12
CA LEU A 130 -0.56 -8.18 -12.09
C LEU A 130 0.26 -6.99 -12.62
N ASN A 131 1.22 -7.24 -13.51
CA ASN A 131 2.03 -6.19 -14.12
C ASN A 131 1.23 -5.28 -15.06
N LEU A 132 0.14 -5.79 -15.63
CA LEU A 132 -0.78 -5.03 -16.48
C LEU A 132 -1.88 -4.31 -15.68
N PHE A 133 -2.07 -4.67 -14.40
CA PHE A 133 -3.06 -4.03 -13.55
C PHE A 133 -2.77 -2.53 -13.40
N ASN A 134 -3.76 -1.72 -13.74
CA ASN A 134 -3.73 -0.28 -13.60
C ASN A 134 -5.02 0.20 -12.94
N PHE A 135 -4.89 0.81 -11.77
CA PHE A 135 -6.04 1.30 -11.03
C PHE A 135 -6.52 2.66 -11.54
N ILE A 136 -7.76 2.71 -12.02
CA ILE A 136 -8.48 3.93 -12.42
C ILE A 136 -9.74 4.03 -11.55
N PRO A 137 -9.80 4.95 -10.56
CA PRO A 137 -10.91 5.00 -9.61
C PRO A 137 -12.29 5.07 -10.27
N GLU A 138 -12.41 5.81 -11.37
CA GLU A 138 -13.67 6.01 -12.10
C GLU A 138 -14.27 4.71 -12.64
N GLU A 139 -13.45 3.69 -12.91
CA GLU A 139 -13.92 2.37 -13.38
C GLU A 139 -14.59 1.55 -12.26
N TYR A 140 -14.32 1.90 -11.00
CA TYR A 140 -14.83 1.20 -9.81
C TYR A 140 -15.97 1.96 -9.10
N MET A 141 -16.31 3.17 -9.54
CA MET A 141 -17.26 4.07 -8.87
C MET A 141 -18.70 4.03 -9.44
N GLY A 142 -19.10 2.90 -10.03
CA GLY A 142 -20.39 2.65 -10.68
C GLY A 142 -21.62 3.38 -10.11
#